data_AF-A0A817TXI9-F1
#
_entry.id   AF-A0A817TXI9-F1
#
_cell.length_a   1.000
_cell.length_b   1.000
_cell.length_c   1.000
_cell.angle_alpha   90.00
_cell.angle_beta   90.00
_cell.angle_gamma   90.00
#
_symmetry.space_group_name_H-M   'P 1'
#
loop_
_entity.id
_entity.type
_entity.pdbx_description
1 polymer ?
#
loop_
_entity_poly.entity_id
_entity_poly.type
_entity_poly.pdbx_seq_one_letter_code
_entity_poly.pdbx_strand_id
1 'polypeptide(L)'
;MVRLHCAPVNVTLLAIYSPVNPNGQQMAINASDRFYADLQRAVNKTPPSDLLLIMGDFNARVGKQQHQTSGNVVGPHAVDHINENGKRLVDFCAANKLIISNTFFQHKGVHQMTWMHPGNKKWHMLDYTLVNRKFRSSVEDVR
;
A
#
# COMPACT_ATOMS: atom_id res chain seq x y z
N MET A 1 -11.22 5.57 -15.58
CA MET A 1 -12.69 5.38 -15.38
C MET A 1 -12.87 4.37 -14.27
N VAL A 2 -13.49 4.76 -13.14
CA VAL A 2 -13.82 3.84 -12.03
C VAL A 2 -15.34 3.67 -12.04
N ARG A 3 -15.81 2.43 -12.21
CA ARG A 3 -17.22 2.08 -12.13
C ARG A 3 -17.38 0.97 -11.10
N LEU A 4 -18.05 1.27 -10.01
CA LEU A 4 -18.25 0.37 -8.87
C LEU A 4 -19.74 0.06 -8.75
N HIS A 5 -20.15 -1.16 -9.09
CA HIS A 5 -21.47 -1.67 -8.78
C HIS A 5 -21.31 -2.73 -7.69
N CYS A 6 -21.48 -2.31 -6.45
CA CYS A 6 -21.10 -3.11 -5.28
C CYS A 6 -22.35 -3.56 -4.55
N ALA A 7 -22.87 -4.72 -4.94
CA ALA A 7 -23.90 -5.46 -4.24
C ALA A 7 -23.44 -6.92 -4.15
N PRO A 8 -23.62 -7.60 -3.01
CA PRO A 8 -24.29 -7.16 -1.78
C PRO A 8 -23.36 -6.45 -0.76
N VAL A 9 -22.14 -6.09 -1.15
CA VAL A 9 -21.10 -5.57 -0.24
C VAL A 9 -20.83 -4.09 -0.51
N ASN A 10 -20.83 -3.26 0.53
CA ASN A 10 -20.40 -1.86 0.43
C ASN A 10 -18.87 -1.76 0.24
N VAL A 11 -18.43 -0.77 -0.52
CA VAL A 11 -17.01 -0.47 -0.71
C VAL A 11 -16.70 0.89 -0.09
N THR A 12 -15.71 0.93 0.79
CA THR A 12 -15.09 2.18 1.25
C THR A 12 -13.77 2.36 0.51
N LEU A 13 -13.66 3.43 -0.29
CA LEU A 13 -12.46 3.79 -1.04
C LEU A 13 -11.74 4.97 -0.37
N LEU A 14 -10.46 4.79 -0.04
CA LEU A 14 -9.57 5.84 0.45
C LEU A 14 -8.47 6.10 -0.58
N ALA A 15 -8.45 7.30 -1.15
CA ALA A 15 -7.35 7.76 -2.00
C ALA A 15 -6.30 8.47 -1.12
N ILE A 16 -5.02 8.12 -1.30
CA ILE A 16 -3.94 8.63 -0.44
C ILE A 16 -2.80 9.23 -1.26
N TYR A 17 -2.06 10.13 -0.63
CA TYR A 17 -0.73 10.56 -1.04
C TYR A 17 0.12 10.71 0.22
N SER A 18 1.10 9.83 0.39
CA SER A 18 1.97 9.80 1.57
C SER A 18 3.14 10.77 1.41
N PRO A 19 3.62 11.43 2.49
CA PRO A 19 4.85 12.22 2.45
C PRO A 19 6.06 11.41 1.96
N VAL A 20 6.94 12.09 1.21
CA VAL A 20 8.25 11.52 0.83
C VAL A 20 9.07 11.16 2.08
N ASN A 21 9.95 10.17 1.97
CA ASN A 21 10.73 9.70 3.11
C ASN A 21 11.43 10.87 3.81
N PRO A 22 11.33 10.96 5.15
CA PRO A 22 12.09 11.93 5.90
C PRO A 22 13.57 11.57 5.77
N ASN A 23 14.34 12.37 5.02
CA ASN A 23 15.80 12.26 4.95
C ASN A 23 16.46 12.72 6.27
N GLY A 24 15.95 12.25 7.42
CA GLY A 24 16.33 12.70 8.77
C GLY A 24 15.80 14.09 9.15
N GLN A 25 14.96 14.72 8.32
CA GLN A 25 14.42 16.05 8.61
C GLN A 25 13.19 15.96 9.54
N GLN A 26 13.25 16.62 10.70
CA GLN A 26 12.19 16.59 11.72
C GLN A 26 10.80 16.96 11.19
N MET A 27 10.73 17.94 10.28
CA MET A 27 9.47 18.34 9.64
C MET A 27 8.81 17.20 8.85
N ALA A 28 9.62 16.40 8.16
CA ALA A 28 9.13 15.26 7.39
C ALA A 28 8.71 14.10 8.30
N ILE A 29 9.38 13.89 9.45
CA ILE A 29 8.96 12.91 10.46
C ILE A 29 7.55 13.27 10.99
N ASN A 30 7.36 14.54 11.38
CA ASN A 30 6.08 15.02 11.89
C ASN A 30 4.97 14.90 10.84
N ALA A 31 5.29 15.11 9.56
CA ALA A 31 4.34 14.93 8.47
C ALA A 31 3.93 13.46 8.28
N SER A 32 4.89 12.54 8.30
CA SER A 32 4.60 11.10 8.20
C SER A 32 3.76 10.60 9.37
N ASP A 33 4.04 11.02 10.60
CA ASP A 33 3.28 10.58 11.77
C ASP A 33 1.83 11.09 11.72
N ARG A 34 1.64 12.34 11.29
CA ARG A 34 0.32 12.92 11.10
C ARG A 34 -0.46 12.21 9.97
N PHE A 35 0.21 11.89 8.87
CA PHE A 35 -0.37 11.11 7.78
C PHE A 35 -0.91 9.75 8.25
N TYR A 36 -0.09 8.97 8.97
CA TYR A 36 -0.54 7.65 9.45
C TYR A 36 -1.60 7.75 10.54
N ALA A 37 -1.57 8.78 11.39
CA ALA A 37 -2.65 9.04 12.35
C ALA A 37 -3.98 9.34 11.62
N ASP A 38 -3.95 10.15 10.57
CA ASP A 38 -5.14 10.49 9.78
C ASP A 38 -5.67 9.29 9.01
N LEU A 39 -4.78 8.51 8.40
CA LEU A 39 -5.12 7.27 7.72
C LEU A 39 -5.73 6.26 8.71
N GLN A 40 -5.17 6.12 9.91
CA GLN A 40 -5.73 5.25 10.95
C GLN A 40 -7.13 5.69 11.36
N ARG A 41 -7.37 7.01 11.51
CA ARG A 41 -8.71 7.54 11.80
C ARG A 41 -9.71 7.22 10.68
N ALA A 42 -9.30 7.27 9.42
CA ALA A 42 -10.15 6.89 8.29
C ALA A 42 -10.47 5.39 8.27
N VAL A 43 -9.46 4.54 8.50
CA VAL A 43 -9.65 3.09 8.61
C VAL A 43 -10.59 2.75 9.77
N ASN A 44 -10.43 3.37 10.94
CA ASN A 44 -11.30 3.14 12.10
C ASN A 44 -12.77 3.55 11.87
N LYS A 45 -13.02 4.51 10.97
CA LYS A 45 -14.38 4.92 10.58
C LYS A 45 -15.01 4.00 9.54
N THR A 46 -14.23 3.11 8.92
CA THR A 46 -14.72 2.18 7.91
C THR A 46 -15.51 1.06 8.60
N PRO A 47 -16.76 0.78 8.20
CA PRO A 47 -17.52 -0.34 8.73
C PRO A 47 -16.78 -1.68 8.48
N PRO A 48 -16.68 -2.58 9.47
CA PRO A 48 -16.02 -3.89 9.28
C PRO A 48 -16.67 -4.80 8.23
N SER A 49 -17.92 -4.49 7.84
CA SER A 49 -18.64 -5.15 6.75
C SER A 49 -18.14 -4.77 5.37
N ASP A 50 -17.53 -3.60 5.24
CA ASP A 50 -17.16 -3.03 3.95
C ASP A 50 -15.90 -3.68 3.39
N LEU A 51 -15.83 -3.77 2.07
CA LEU A 51 -14.56 -3.93 1.37
C LEU A 51 -13.83 -2.59 1.46
N LEU A 52 -12.74 -2.56 2.23
CA LEU A 52 -11.89 -1.39 2.35
C LEU A 52 -10.82 -1.46 1.27
N LEU A 53 -10.82 -0.46 0.40
CA LEU A 53 -9.87 -0.27 -0.68
C LEU A 53 -9.09 1.03 -0.43
N ILE A 54 -7.78 0.94 -0.23
CA ILE A 54 -6.91 2.11 -0.05
C ILE A 54 -5.93 2.16 -1.21
N MET A 55 -5.88 3.26 -1.95
CA MET A 55 -5.09 3.34 -3.18
C MET A 55 -4.36 4.67 -3.29
N GLY A 56 -3.14 4.64 -3.82
CA GLY A 56 -2.39 5.83 -4.17
C GLY A 56 -0.89 5.67 -3.94
N ASP A 57 -0.18 6.80 -3.99
CA ASP A 57 1.27 6.86 -3.83
C ASP A 57 1.64 6.86 -2.35
N PHE A 58 2.23 5.77 -1.88
CA PHE A 58 2.69 5.65 -0.49
C PHE A 58 4.13 6.15 -0.29
N ASN A 59 4.84 6.55 -1.35
CA ASN A 59 6.26 6.86 -1.33
C ASN A 59 7.09 5.75 -0.65
N ALA A 60 6.62 4.51 -0.77
CA ALA A 60 7.07 3.35 -0.02
C ALA A 60 7.69 2.31 -0.96
N ARG A 61 8.75 1.66 -0.53
CA ARG A 61 9.28 0.44 -1.16
C ARG A 61 9.21 -0.62 -0.09
N VAL A 62 8.34 -1.60 -0.28
CA VAL A 62 8.06 -2.62 0.74
C VAL A 62 9.13 -3.70 0.80
N GLY A 63 9.80 -3.95 -0.33
CA GLY A 63 10.94 -4.84 -0.40
C GLY A 63 10.59 -6.32 -0.55
N LYS A 64 11.27 -7.01 -1.46
CA LYS A 64 11.04 -8.44 -1.74
C LYS A 64 11.17 -9.35 -0.52
N GLN A 65 12.08 -9.03 0.40
CA GLN A 65 12.37 -9.87 1.56
C GLN A 65 11.24 -9.87 2.60
N GLN A 66 10.36 -8.86 2.63
CA GLN A 66 9.30 -8.75 3.63
C GLN A 66 8.27 -9.87 3.56
N HIS A 67 8.16 -10.57 2.43
CA HIS A 67 7.32 -11.75 2.35
C HIS A 67 7.72 -12.84 3.38
N GLN A 68 9.01 -12.94 3.72
CA GLN A 68 9.50 -13.97 4.65
C GLN A 68 9.07 -13.70 6.09
N THR A 69 8.96 -12.43 6.49
CA THR A 69 8.61 -12.01 7.87
C THR A 69 7.16 -11.56 8.01
N SER A 70 6.53 -11.16 6.91
CA SER A 70 5.18 -10.55 6.88
C SER A 70 4.37 -11.05 5.70
N GLY A 71 4.46 -12.35 5.39
CA GLY A 71 3.82 -12.99 4.23
C GLY A 71 2.29 -12.92 4.19
N ASN A 72 1.66 -12.58 5.31
CA ASN A 72 0.22 -12.31 5.42
C ASN A 72 -0.17 -10.88 5.02
N VAL A 73 0.80 -9.99 4.81
CA VAL A 73 0.66 -8.58 4.42
C VAL A 73 1.30 -8.33 3.06
N VAL A 74 2.52 -8.86 2.86
CA VAL A 74 3.33 -8.71 1.64
C VAL A 74 3.38 -10.04 0.90
N GLY A 75 2.96 -10.04 -0.35
CA GLY A 75 2.99 -11.20 -1.22
C GLY A 75 4.39 -11.51 -1.77
N PRO A 76 4.56 -12.70 -2.38
CA PRO A 76 5.86 -13.21 -2.83
C PRO A 76 6.43 -12.45 -4.04
N HIS A 77 5.64 -11.60 -4.69
CA HIS A 77 6.02 -10.85 -5.90
C HIS A 77 6.37 -9.38 -5.62
N ALA A 78 6.53 -9.00 -4.34
CA ALA A 78 7.09 -7.71 -3.98
C ALA A 78 8.48 -7.48 -4.63
N VAL A 79 8.75 -6.23 -4.96
CA VAL A 79 10.01 -5.78 -5.57
C VAL A 79 10.78 -4.84 -4.64
N ASP A 80 11.91 -4.34 -5.12
CA ASP A 80 12.77 -3.37 -4.43
C ASP A 80 13.41 -3.87 -3.11
N HIS A 81 14.18 -2.98 -2.50
CA HIS A 81 14.59 -3.07 -1.10
C HIS A 81 13.68 -2.20 -0.24
N ILE A 82 13.49 -2.60 1.02
CA ILE A 82 12.63 -1.85 1.93
C ILE A 82 13.23 -0.46 2.25
N ASN A 83 12.38 0.57 2.33
CA ASN A 83 12.72 1.86 2.90
C ASN A 83 11.88 2.16 4.16
N GLU A 84 12.14 3.29 4.83
CA GLU A 84 11.43 3.66 6.07
C GLU A 84 9.91 3.75 5.88
N ASN A 85 9.44 4.40 4.81
CA ASN A 85 8.01 4.40 4.46
C ASN A 85 7.46 3.00 4.21
N GLY A 86 8.25 2.12 3.58
CA GLY A 86 7.91 0.71 3.38
C GLY A 86 7.72 -0.04 4.69
N LYS A 87 8.60 0.17 5.67
CA LYS A 87 8.47 -0.41 7.00
C LYS A 87 7.18 0.06 7.69
N ARG A 88 6.95 1.38 7.71
CA ARG A 88 5.72 1.97 8.27
C ARG A 88 4.45 1.43 7.59
N LEU A 89 4.48 1.28 6.27
CA LEU A 89 3.36 0.71 5.50
C LEU A 89 3.09 -0.74 5.87
N VAL A 90 4.13 -1.57 5.98
CA VAL A 90 3.99 -2.98 6.38
C VAL A 90 3.42 -3.09 7.80
N ASP A 91 3.96 -2.31 8.74
CA ASP A 91 3.50 -2.28 10.13
C ASP A 91 2.04 -1.82 10.22
N PHE A 92 1.68 -0.75 9.50
CA PHE A 92 0.31 -0.25 9.41
C PHE A 92 -0.66 -1.31 8.85
N CYS A 93 -0.28 -2.00 7.77
CA CYS A 93 -1.10 -3.04 7.18
C CYS A 93 -1.26 -4.24 8.12
N ALA A 94 -0.19 -4.64 8.82
CA ALA A 94 -0.23 -5.73 9.77
C ALA A 94 -1.20 -5.43 10.93
N ALA A 95 -1.13 -4.21 11.49
CA ALA A 95 -2.00 -3.76 12.56
C ALA A 95 -3.48 -3.70 12.14
N ASN A 96 -3.75 -3.34 10.88
CA ASN A 96 -5.11 -3.14 10.37
C ASN A 96 -5.67 -4.33 9.58
N LYS A 97 -4.98 -5.48 9.57
CA LYS A 97 -5.37 -6.68 8.81
C LYS A 97 -5.57 -6.37 7.31
N LEU A 98 -4.71 -5.52 6.74
CA LEU A 98 -4.68 -5.20 5.32
C LEU A 98 -3.63 -6.07 4.61
N ILE A 99 -3.79 -6.20 3.30
CA ILE A 99 -2.79 -6.79 2.40
C ILE A 99 -2.35 -5.75 1.38
N ILE A 100 -1.08 -5.81 0.96
CA ILE A 100 -0.53 -4.99 -0.11
C ILE A 100 -0.75 -5.75 -1.43
N SER A 101 -1.92 -5.58 -2.02
CA SER A 101 -2.45 -6.50 -3.04
C SER A 101 -1.56 -6.66 -4.28
N ASN A 102 -0.97 -5.57 -4.80
CA ASN A 102 -0.03 -5.60 -5.95
C ASN A 102 1.14 -6.59 -5.76
N THR A 103 1.52 -6.90 -4.51
CA THR A 103 2.64 -7.80 -4.21
C THR A 103 2.26 -9.29 -4.27
N PHE A 104 0.98 -9.63 -4.38
CA PHE A 104 0.49 -11.01 -4.46
C PHE A 104 0.32 -11.52 -5.89
N PHE A 105 0.37 -10.64 -6.88
CA PHE A 105 0.19 -11.00 -8.29
C PHE A 105 1.52 -10.99 -9.04
N GLN A 106 1.74 -12.02 -9.86
CA GLN A 106 2.91 -12.10 -10.70
C GLN A 106 2.71 -11.26 -11.96
N HIS A 107 3.56 -10.26 -12.16
CA HIS A 107 3.58 -9.44 -13.37
C HIS A 107 4.97 -9.36 -13.97
N LYS A 108 5.05 -8.97 -15.25
CA LYS A 108 6.32 -8.56 -15.84
C LYS A 108 6.78 -7.28 -15.15
N GLY A 109 8.08 -7.14 -14.91
CA GLY A 109 8.62 -5.97 -14.19
C GLY A 109 8.19 -4.62 -14.77
N VAL A 110 8.05 -4.50 -16.09
CA VAL A 110 7.54 -3.28 -16.76
C VAL A 110 6.12 -2.88 -16.37
N HIS A 111 5.33 -3.80 -15.81
CA HIS A 111 3.95 -3.57 -15.37
C HIS A 111 3.83 -3.45 -13.84
N GLN A 112 4.92 -3.59 -13.10
CA GLN A 112 4.94 -3.46 -11.63
C GLN A 112 5.47 -2.10 -11.16
N MET A 113 6.14 -1.37 -12.04
CA MET A 113 6.84 -0.15 -11.69
C MET A 113 5.97 1.06 -12.01
N THR A 114 5.91 2.00 -11.09
CA THR A 114 5.03 3.17 -11.19
C THR A 114 5.80 4.48 -11.29
N TRP A 115 7.09 4.47 -10.93
CA TRP A 115 7.93 5.66 -10.95
C TRP A 115 9.36 5.36 -11.40
N MET A 116 9.95 6.26 -12.20
CA MET A 116 11.36 6.22 -12.59
C MET A 116 12.10 7.39 -11.95
N HIS A 117 13.15 7.08 -11.21
CA HIS A 117 14.00 8.10 -10.59
C HIS A 117 14.71 8.95 -11.67
N PRO A 118 14.62 10.29 -11.63
CA PRO A 118 15.07 11.15 -12.73
C PRO A 118 16.59 11.09 -12.95
N GLY A 119 17.37 10.95 -11.88
CA GLY A 119 18.84 10.84 -11.92
C GLY A 119 19.34 9.48 -12.41
N ASN A 120 19.24 8.44 -11.56
CA ASN A 120 19.83 7.13 -11.84
C ASN A 120 18.99 6.22 -12.77
N LYS A 121 17.83 6.68 -13.27
CA LYS A 121 16.92 5.95 -14.16
C LYS A 121 16.45 4.58 -13.62
N LYS A 122 16.48 4.39 -12.30
CA LYS A 122 15.92 3.19 -11.66
C LYS A 122 14.42 3.30 -11.54
N TRP A 123 13.74 2.21 -11.83
CA TRP A 123 12.30 2.07 -11.67
C TRP A 123 11.96 1.54 -10.28
N HIS A 124 10.88 2.05 -9.70
CA HIS A 124 10.38 1.68 -8.37
C HIS A 124 8.85 1.53 -8.40
N MET A 125 8.35 0.67 -7.51
CA MET A 125 6.93 0.60 -7.18
C MET A 125 6.67 1.46 -5.95
N LEU A 126 5.91 2.55 -6.11
CA LEU A 126 5.58 3.50 -5.03
C LEU A 126 4.08 3.59 -4.77
N ASP A 127 3.28 3.30 -5.80
CA ASP A 127 1.82 3.26 -5.71
C ASP A 127 1.38 1.85 -5.32
N TYR A 128 0.44 1.77 -4.38
CA TYR A 128 -0.09 0.50 -3.91
C TYR A 128 -1.61 0.54 -3.78
N THR A 129 -2.19 -0.64 -3.88
CA THR A 129 -3.57 -0.91 -3.52
C THR A 129 -3.57 -1.81 -2.30
N LEU A 130 -4.22 -1.35 -1.22
CA LEU A 130 -4.42 -2.11 0.00
C LEU A 130 -5.86 -2.57 0.08
N VAL A 131 -6.05 -3.81 0.51
CA VAL A 131 -7.38 -4.40 0.71
C VAL A 131 -7.43 -5.07 2.07
N ASN A 132 -8.56 -4.97 2.77
CA ASN A 132 -8.75 -5.73 4.00
C ASN A 132 -8.70 -7.25 3.72
N ARG A 133 -7.92 -7.97 4.52
CA ARG A 133 -7.59 -9.39 4.29
C ARG A 133 -8.81 -10.29 4.13
N LYS A 134 -9.93 -9.93 4.77
CA LYS A 134 -11.23 -10.61 4.64
C LYS A 134 -11.69 -10.70 3.17
N PHE A 135 -11.45 -9.66 2.37
CA PHE A 135 -11.87 -9.57 0.97
C PHE A 135 -10.71 -9.80 -0.01
N ARG A 136 -9.60 -10.41 0.45
CA ARG A 136 -8.43 -10.65 -0.41
C ARG A 136 -8.76 -11.46 -1.66
N SER A 137 -9.72 -12.39 -1.57
CA SER A 137 -10.14 -13.26 -2.68
C SER A 137 -11.07 -12.55 -3.67
N SER A 138 -11.54 -11.35 -3.34
CA SER A 138 -12.31 -10.49 -4.25
C SER A 138 -11.41 -9.67 -5.16
N VAL A 139 -10.09 -9.68 -4.93
CA VAL A 139 -9.10 -9.03 -5.80
C VAL A 139 -8.63 -10.05 -6.82
N GLU A 140 -8.91 -9.79 -8.10
CA GLU A 140 -8.53 -10.69 -9.21
C GLU A 140 -7.16 -10.35 -9.80
N ASP A 141 -6.85 -9.06 -9.91
CA ASP A 141 -5.59 -8.53 -10.45
C ASP A 141 -5.37 -7.10 -9.93
N VAL A 142 -4.11 -6.69 -9.73
CA VAL A 142 -3.73 -5.29 -9.45
C VAL A 142 -2.37 -4.99 -10.05
N ARG A 143 -2.35 -4.00 -10.95
CA ARG A 143 -1.14 -3.54 -11.66
C ARG A 143 -0.72 -2.18 -11.14
#